data_AF-A0A1J4VUR4-F1
#
_entry.id   AF-A0A1J4VUR4-F1
#
_cell.length_a   1.000
_cell.length_b   1.000
_cell.length_c   1.000
_cell.angle_alpha   90.00
_cell.angle_beta   90.00
_cell.angle_gamma   90.00
#
_symmetry.space_group_name_H-M   'P 1'
#
loop_
_entity.id
_entity.type
_entity.pdbx_description
1 polymer ?
#
loop_
_entity_poly.entity_id
_entity_poly.type
_entity_poly.pdbx_seq_one_letter_code
_entity_poly.pdbx_strand_id
1 'polypeptide(L)' 'MIRRFVPKGYDIGGFSDDEIKTVEDWMNNYPRRILGYNTPNEATHNSQGSSDLKLQSVAV' A
#
# COMPACT_ATOMS: atom_id res chain seq x y z
N MET A 1 -11.88 0.62 7.82
CA MET A 1 -11.18 -0.56 7.30
C MET A 1 -10.44 -1.30 8.39
N ILE A 2 -9.53 -0.64 9.10
CA ILE A 2 -8.81 -1.21 10.26
C ILE A 2 -9.74 -1.76 11.36
N ARG A 3 -10.97 -1.21 11.47
CA ARG A 3 -12.06 -1.71 12.32
C ARG A 3 -12.53 -3.15 12.04
N ARG A 4 -12.07 -3.78 10.96
CA ARG A 4 -12.28 -5.21 10.70
C ARG A 4 -11.35 -6.08 11.55
N PHE A 5 -10.22 -5.52 11.97
CA PHE A 5 -9.19 -6.20 12.78
C PHE A 5 -9.18 -5.66 14.21
N VAL A 6 -9.43 -4.36 14.39
CA VAL A 6 -9.46 -3.70 15.71
C VAL A 6 -10.90 -3.38 16.13
N PRO A 7 -11.48 -4.14 17.08
CA PRO A 7 -12.82 -3.86 17.60
C PRO A 7 -12.88 -2.50 18.32
N LYS A 8 -14.10 -1.98 18.54
CA LYS A 8 -14.26 -0.72 19.30
C LYS A 8 -13.96 -0.96 20.78
N GLY A 9 -13.29 0.00 21.42
CA GLY A 9 -12.90 -0.08 22.82
C GLY A 9 -11.64 -0.92 23.09
N TYR A 10 -11.01 -1.48 22.05
CA TYR A 10 -9.74 -2.18 22.16
C TYR A 10 -8.57 -1.20 21.98
N ASP A 11 -7.55 -1.32 22.84
CA ASP A 11 -6.34 -0.51 22.76
C ASP A 11 -5.42 -1.03 21.65
N ILE A 12 -5.05 -0.13 20.73
CA ILE A 12 -4.16 -0.45 19.61
C ILE A 12 -2.73 -0.71 20.10
N GLY A 13 -2.36 -0.19 21.27
CA GLY A 13 -1.05 -0.46 21.88
C GLY A 13 -0.83 -1.91 22.31
N GLY A 14 -1.89 -2.74 22.33
CA GLY A 14 -1.81 -4.16 22.68
C GLY A 14 -1.49 -5.10 21.51
N PHE A 15 -1.46 -4.61 20.27
CA PHE A 15 -1.09 -5.43 19.12
C PHE A 15 0.41 -5.62 19.04
N SER A 16 0.82 -6.83 18.67
CA SER A 16 2.19 -7.13 18.29
C SER A 16 2.52 -6.56 16.91
N ASP A 17 3.81 -6.35 16.65
CA ASP A 17 4.29 -5.85 15.36
C ASP A 17 3.90 -6.77 14.20
N ASP A 18 3.86 -8.09 14.43
CA ASP A 18 3.44 -9.08 13.42
C ASP A 18 1.96 -8.94 13.04
N GLU A 19 1.10 -8.64 14.01
CA GLU A 19 -0.32 -8.39 13.77
C GLU A 19 -0.52 -7.08 13.00
N ILE A 20 0.23 -6.03 13.39
CA ILE A 20 0.21 -4.75 12.68
C ILE A 20 0.64 -4.96 11.23
N LYS A 21 1.72 -5.71 10.99
CA LYS A 21 2.22 -6.00 9.65
C LYS A 21 1.22 -6.77 8.80
N THR A 22 0.53 -7.74 9.39
CA THR A 22 -0.54 -8.48 8.70
C THR A 22 -1.69 -7.57 8.27
N VAL A 23 -2.10 -6.63 9.14
CA VAL A 23 -3.12 -5.63 8.81
C VAL A 23 -2.63 -4.69 7.71
N GLU A 24 -1.38 -4.27 7.77
CA GLU A 24 -0.74 -3.38 6.80
C GLU A 24 -0.68 -4.02 5.41
N ASP A 25 -0.20 -5.26 5.33
CA ASP A 25 -0.15 -6.06 4.09
C ASP A 25 -1.55 -6.24 3.50
N TRP A 26 -2.54 -6.55 4.32
CA TRP A 26 -3.91 -6.68 3.84
C TRP A 26 -4.46 -5.34 3.32
N MET A 27 -4.20 -4.23 4.01
CA MET A 27 -4.67 -2.90 3.61
C MET A 27 -4.04 -2.41 2.31
N ASN A 28 -2.77 -2.77 2.07
CA ASN A 28 -1.98 -2.39 0.91
C ASN A 28 -2.28 -3.26 -0.33
N ASN A 29 -2.75 -4.50 -0.13
CA ASN A 29 -3.16 -5.41 -1.21
C ASN A 29 -4.67 -5.40 -1.49
N TYR A 30 -5.47 -4.65 -0.72
CA TYR A 30 -6.91 -4.59 -0.96
C TYR A 30 -7.26 -3.68 -2.16
N PRO A 31 -7.90 -4.19 -3.22
CA PRO A 31 -8.28 -3.40 -4.38
C PRO A 31 -9.35 -2.37 -4.01
N ARG A 32 -9.12 -1.09 -4.34
CA ARG A 32 -10.02 0.00 -3.96
C ARG A 32 -10.67 0.62 -5.18
N ARG A 33 -12.00 0.76 -5.15
CA ARG A 33 -12.76 1.41 -6.23
C ARG A 33 -12.27 2.83 -6.53
N ILE A 34 -11.85 3.60 -5.51
CA ILE A 34 -11.31 4.96 -5.69
C ILE A 34 -9.99 4.97 -6.49
N LEU A 35 -9.25 3.86 -6.48
CA LEU A 35 -8.01 3.68 -7.25
C LEU A 35 -8.25 3.01 -8.61
N GLY A 36 -9.51 3.00 -9.09
CA GLY A 36 -9.86 2.28 -10.32
C GLY A 36 -9.77 0.76 -10.16
N TYR A 37 -10.03 0.24 -8.95
CA TYR A 37 -9.85 -1.16 -8.55
C TYR A 37 -8.41 -1.64 -8.44
N ASN A 38 -7.43 -0.75 -8.58
CA ASN A 38 -6.05 -1.06 -8.24
C ASN A 38 -5.86 -1.16 -6.73
N THR A 39 -4.83 -1.88 -6.32
CA THR A 39 -4.35 -1.88 -4.94
C THR A 39 -3.55 -0.60 -4.65
N PRO A 40 -3.48 -0.15 -3.39
CA PRO A 40 -2.57 0.93 -3.00
C PRO A 40 -1.14 0.74 -3.48
N ASN A 41 -0.60 -0.49 -3.41
CA ASN A 41 0.74 -0.81 -3.92
C ASN A 41 0.85 -0.58 -5.44
N GLU A 42 -0.13 -1.01 -6.22
CA GLU A 42 -0.12 -0.77 -7.67
C GLU A 42 -0.25 0.73 -7.98
N ALA A 43 -1.07 1.46 -7.22
CA ALA A 43 -1.25 2.89 -7.40
C ALA A 43 0.01 3.72 -7.08
N THR A 44 0.82 3.29 -6.11
CA THR A 44 2.11 3.96 -5.80
C THR A 44 3.14 3.72 -6.92
N HIS A 45 3.21 2.50 -7.48
CA HIS A 45 4.06 2.23 -8.64
C HIS A 45 3.59 2.99 -9.89
N ASN A 46 2.28 3.12 -10.10
CA ASN A 46 1.71 3.84 -11.26
C ASN A 46 1.86 5.36 -11.19
N SER A 47 2.03 5.92 -9.99
CA SER A 47 2.25 7.36 -9.77
C SER A 47 3.72 7.77 -9.81
N GLN A 48 4.65 6.80 -9.98
CA GLN A 48 6.04 7.08 -10.33
C GLN A 48 6.13 7.56 -11.78
N GLY A 49 5.66 8.77 -12.01
CA GLY A 49 5.92 9.51 -13.24
C GLY A 49 7.42 9.79 -13.35
N SER A 50 8.09 9.05 -14.23
CA SER A 50 9.29 9.47 -14.98
C SER A 50 10.41 10.18 -14.21
N SER A 51 11.27 9.42 -13.52
CA SER A 51 12.66 9.84 -13.28
C SER A 51 13.69 9.07 -14.13
N ASP A 52 13.25 8.13 -15.00
CA ASP A 52 14.16 7.26 -15.76
C ASP A 52 13.89 7.19 -17.28
N LEU A 53 13.61 8.34 -17.90
CA LEU A 53 13.74 8.48 -19.36
C LEU A 53 15.18 8.83 -19.81
N LYS A 54 16.21 8.56 -18.99
CA LYS A 54 17.60 8.96 -19.30
C LYS A 54 18.57 7.85 -19.72
N LEU A 55 18.09 6.66 -20.12
CA LEU A 55 18.98 5.56 -20.54
C LEU A 55 18.74 5.00 -21.96
N GLN A 56 18.10 5.75 -22.87
CA GLN A 56 17.95 5.32 -24.27
C GLN A 56 18.53 6.31 -25.31
N SER A 57 19.43 7.23 -24.91
CA SER A 57 19.98 8.22 -25.87
C SER A 57 21.44 8.64 -25.69
N VAL A 58 22.28 7.92 -24.93
CA VAL A 58 23.72 8.27 -24.88
C VAL A 58 24.58 7.09 -25.30
N ALA A 59 24.98 7.14 -26.57
CA ALA A 59 26.26 6.70 -27.15
C ALA A 59 26.81 5.33 -26.71
N VAL A 60 26.68 4.31 -27.57
CA VAL A 60 27.56 4.03 -28.73
C VAL A 60 26.73 3.34 -29.81
#